data_AF-A0A126RAB4-F1
#
_entry.id   AF-A0A126RAB4-F1
#
_cell.length_a   1.000
_cell.length_b   1.000
_cell.length_c   1.000
_cell.angle_alpha   90.00
_cell.angle_beta   90.00
_cell.angle_gamma   90.00
#
_symmetry.space_group_name_H-M   'P 1'
#
loop_
_entity.id
_entity.type
_entity.pdbx_description
1 polymer ?
#
loop_
_entity_poly.entity_id
_entity_poly.type
_entity_poly.pdbx_seq_one_letter_code
_entity_poly.pdbx_strand_id
1 'polypeptide(L)'
;MSGTKLVRSWFLNLYVHQLPPFRGKWRLLSPFAALLDGVPVRSSYGDVRLGFDVRDRTHLLGVSGKYGKRVATEVESLQPGDCFIDVGANCGIFTLFAAEGVGHDGLVVAFEPCFATFAKLVRNIGLNAFGNVLPFNMAVAALTRPDLLDSSTKGHSGRFSIAPEPIEAGERIMSLSIGDFPGLLKLIGDRPIMVKIDVEGFEYAALQGLEPILALPQTRGAVVEIDDRNLVRYGADAEAVFRLLERHGFVQTNAGENAVHFDAVFLRRNASVRQPAPRPAARRPRSSVPVPASLTPTPRWTYLSRIAAAILVLTGGWFIVGKGLFADSGRAEESFIQEALQSHHVAEMRAQLRRSPATVYNAGEVGSSARIALPILPRGWHITEVQLFPSDSGPSMQMTITNGISRPISLFAVRDDHVAPVQPAVLTRAGKTVAYWQEGDLAYALISKKELPAELDRLAEDIADNVSS
;
A
#
# COMPACT_ATOMS: atom_id res chain seq x y z
N MET A 1 -19.11 13.39 5.02
CA MET A 1 -18.50 14.24 3.96
C MET A 1 -19.06 15.65 4.07
N SER A 2 -18.25 16.70 3.90
CA SER A 2 -18.77 18.09 3.87
C SER A 2 -19.61 18.34 2.61
N GLY A 3 -20.55 19.29 2.67
CA GLY A 3 -21.43 19.63 1.54
C GLY A 3 -20.66 19.96 0.25
N THR A 4 -19.53 20.67 0.36
CA THR A 4 -18.67 21.01 -0.78
C THR A 4 -18.02 19.78 -1.43
N LYS A 5 -17.60 18.77 -0.65
CA LYS A 5 -17.03 17.52 -1.21
C LYS A 5 -18.09 16.72 -1.96
N LEU A 6 -19.35 16.77 -1.53
CA LEU A 6 -20.45 16.08 -2.19
C LEU A 6 -20.74 16.67 -3.58
N VAL A 7 -20.78 18.01 -3.67
CA VAL A 7 -20.97 18.73 -4.95
C VAL A 7 -19.84 18.41 -5.94
N ARG A 8 -18.59 18.43 -5.48
CA ARG A 8 -17.43 18.07 -6.32
C ARG A 8 -17.48 16.62 -6.81
N SER A 9 -17.83 15.69 -5.91
CA SER A 9 -17.99 14.28 -6.27
C SER A 9 -19.07 14.10 -7.33
N TRP A 10 -20.22 14.76 -7.18
CA TRP A 10 -21.29 14.73 -8.18
C TRP A 10 -20.81 15.25 -9.55
N PHE A 11 -20.15 16.42 -9.58
CA PHE A 11 -19.60 16.99 -10.81
C PHE A 11 -18.57 16.06 -11.46
N LEU A 12 -17.65 15.48 -10.69
CA LEU A 12 -16.65 14.54 -11.20
C LEU A 12 -17.30 13.31 -11.83
N ASN A 13 -18.32 12.73 -11.20
CA ASN A 13 -18.99 11.57 -11.76
C ASN A 13 -19.73 11.90 -13.07
N LEU A 14 -20.35 13.08 -13.17
CA LEU A 14 -20.92 13.57 -14.43
C LEU A 14 -19.81 13.73 -15.49
N TYR A 15 -18.69 14.35 -15.10
CA TYR A 15 -17.59 14.62 -16.02
C TYR A 15 -16.91 13.36 -16.54
N VAL A 16 -16.64 12.40 -15.66
CA VAL A 16 -15.95 11.15 -16.01
C VAL A 16 -16.85 10.25 -16.84
N HIS A 17 -18.08 10.01 -16.39
CA HIS A 17 -18.94 8.92 -16.91
C HIS A 17 -20.00 9.38 -17.90
N GLN A 18 -20.42 10.64 -17.89
CA GLN A 18 -21.53 11.12 -18.75
C GLN A 18 -21.04 12.02 -19.89
N LEU A 19 -19.92 12.75 -19.73
CA LEU A 19 -19.37 13.53 -20.83
C LEU A 19 -18.66 12.63 -21.85
N PRO A 20 -18.94 12.78 -23.16
CA PRO A 20 -18.24 12.06 -24.22
C PRO A 20 -16.72 12.23 -24.14
N PRO A 21 -15.94 11.24 -24.61
CA PRO A 21 -14.49 11.40 -24.71
C PRO A 21 -14.13 12.42 -25.79
N PHE A 22 -13.26 13.37 -25.46
CA PHE A 22 -12.67 14.32 -26.42
C PHE A 22 -11.20 14.57 -26.11
N ARG A 23 -10.44 15.04 -27.12
CA ARG A 23 -9.01 15.33 -26.96
C ARG A 23 -8.81 16.42 -25.91
N GLY A 24 -7.95 16.16 -24.93
CA GLY A 24 -7.67 17.11 -23.86
C GLY A 24 -8.71 17.16 -22.74
N LYS A 25 -9.70 16.23 -22.69
CA LYS A 25 -10.67 16.10 -21.58
C LYS A 25 -10.00 16.30 -20.22
N TRP A 26 -9.03 15.45 -19.88
CA TRP A 26 -8.36 15.52 -18.58
C TRP A 26 -7.56 16.81 -18.34
N ARG A 27 -7.07 17.47 -19.40
CA ARG A 27 -6.32 18.73 -19.29
C ARG A 27 -7.18 19.89 -18.79
N LEU A 28 -8.49 19.84 -19.00
CA LEU A 28 -9.42 20.85 -18.47
C LEU A 28 -9.58 20.78 -16.94
N LEU A 29 -9.30 19.62 -16.34
CA LEU A 29 -9.36 19.44 -14.89
C LEU A 29 -8.01 19.74 -14.21
N SER A 30 -6.91 19.83 -14.96
CA SER A 30 -5.56 20.05 -14.41
C SER A 30 -5.43 21.33 -13.56
N PRO A 31 -6.02 22.49 -13.93
CA PRO A 31 -5.97 23.69 -13.08
C PRO A 31 -6.63 23.50 -11.71
N PHE A 32 -7.52 22.51 -11.58
CA PHE A 32 -8.25 22.19 -10.35
C PHE A 32 -7.67 20.97 -9.63
N ALA A 33 -6.48 20.50 -9.98
CA ALA A 33 -5.89 19.27 -9.44
C ALA A 33 -5.91 19.22 -7.91
N ALA A 34 -5.40 20.26 -7.24
CA ALA A 34 -5.38 20.33 -5.78
C ALA A 34 -6.79 20.34 -5.14
N LEU A 35 -7.79 20.88 -5.85
CA LEU A 35 -9.16 20.98 -5.38
C LEU A 35 -9.92 19.64 -5.48
N LEU A 36 -9.57 18.86 -6.50
CA LEU A 36 -10.20 17.60 -6.86
C LEU A 36 -9.47 16.38 -6.27
N ASP A 37 -8.23 16.57 -5.80
CA ASP A 37 -7.42 15.52 -5.19
C ASP A 37 -8.15 14.81 -4.05
N GLY A 38 -8.25 13.48 -4.16
CA GLY A 38 -8.91 12.64 -3.17
C GLY A 38 -10.44 12.81 -3.09
N VAL A 39 -11.07 13.62 -3.95
CA VAL A 39 -12.54 13.69 -4.03
C VAL A 39 -13.06 12.34 -4.54
N PRO A 40 -14.03 11.70 -3.87
CA PRO A 40 -14.54 10.40 -4.31
C PRO A 40 -15.15 10.44 -5.72
N VAL A 41 -14.71 9.54 -6.58
CA VAL A 41 -15.24 9.28 -7.92
C VAL A 41 -15.60 7.79 -8.04
N ARG A 42 -16.68 7.45 -8.75
CA ARG A 42 -17.03 6.05 -9.01
C ARG A 42 -16.04 5.46 -10.01
N SER A 43 -15.67 4.21 -9.77
CA SER A 43 -14.98 3.38 -10.75
C SER A 43 -15.92 3.06 -11.92
N SER A 44 -15.34 2.75 -13.09
CA SER A 44 -16.08 2.06 -14.17
C SER A 44 -16.14 0.54 -13.95
N TYR A 45 -15.37 0.02 -12.99
CA TYR A 45 -15.39 -1.37 -12.54
C TYR A 45 -16.04 -1.46 -11.16
N GLY A 46 -17.13 -2.22 -11.02
CA GLY A 46 -17.85 -2.39 -9.75
C GLY A 46 -18.57 -1.13 -9.24
N ASP A 47 -19.30 -1.23 -8.12
CA ASP A 47 -19.90 -0.09 -7.41
C ASP A 47 -18.96 0.45 -6.32
N VAL A 48 -17.70 0.66 -6.68
CA VAL A 48 -16.65 1.14 -5.78
C VAL A 48 -16.23 2.58 -6.09
N ARG A 49 -15.65 3.24 -5.10
CA ARG A 49 -15.19 4.64 -5.18
C ARG A 49 -13.69 4.74 -4.97
N LEU A 50 -13.05 5.61 -5.74
CA LEU A 50 -11.65 5.97 -5.56
C LEU A 50 -11.52 7.47 -5.29
N GLY A 51 -10.50 7.87 -4.54
CA GLY A 51 -10.11 9.27 -4.44
C GLY A 51 -9.49 9.72 -5.75
N PHE A 52 -10.10 10.71 -6.40
CA PHE A 52 -9.70 11.17 -7.73
C PHE A 52 -8.30 11.79 -7.74
N ASP A 53 -7.50 11.44 -8.74
CA ASP A 53 -6.21 12.07 -9.02
C ASP A 53 -6.08 12.36 -10.52
N VAL A 54 -6.20 13.64 -10.89
CA VAL A 54 -6.08 14.09 -12.29
C VAL A 54 -4.65 14.03 -12.82
N ARG A 55 -3.65 13.96 -11.94
CA ARG A 55 -2.23 13.99 -12.30
C ARG A 55 -1.71 12.60 -12.66
N ASP A 56 -2.48 11.55 -12.38
CA ASP A 56 -2.09 10.17 -12.59
C ASP A 56 -2.82 9.54 -13.77
N ARG A 57 -2.08 9.25 -14.84
CA ARG A 57 -2.63 8.67 -16.07
C ARG A 57 -3.22 7.28 -15.85
N THR A 58 -2.60 6.44 -15.03
CA THR A 58 -3.10 5.09 -14.73
C THR A 58 -4.45 5.19 -14.03
N HIS A 59 -4.55 6.08 -13.04
CA HIS A 59 -5.81 6.38 -12.37
C HIS A 59 -6.91 6.80 -13.34
N LEU A 60 -6.63 7.74 -14.25
CA LEU A 60 -7.60 8.22 -15.24
C LEU A 60 -8.06 7.14 -16.21
N LEU A 61 -7.17 6.21 -16.61
CA LEU A 61 -7.54 5.08 -17.45
C LEU A 61 -8.45 4.09 -16.70
N GLY A 62 -8.15 3.79 -15.44
CA GLY A 62 -8.95 2.84 -14.69
C GLY A 62 -10.31 3.39 -14.23
N VAL A 63 -10.42 4.65 -13.81
CA VAL A 63 -11.74 5.26 -13.49
C VAL A 63 -12.64 5.46 -14.71
N SER A 64 -12.09 5.31 -15.93
CA SER A 64 -12.86 5.38 -17.18
C SER A 64 -13.04 4.01 -17.88
N GLY A 65 -12.64 2.91 -17.23
CA GLY A 65 -12.85 1.55 -17.75
C GLY A 65 -11.96 1.19 -18.94
N LYS A 66 -10.82 1.87 -19.09
CA LYS A 66 -9.89 1.71 -20.22
C LYS A 66 -8.60 0.97 -19.87
N TYR A 67 -8.49 0.43 -18.67
CA TYR A 67 -7.29 -0.24 -18.14
C TYR A 67 -7.60 -1.66 -17.69
N GLY A 68 -6.79 -2.65 -18.09
CA GLY A 68 -6.89 -4.04 -17.62
C GLY A 68 -8.24 -4.72 -17.86
N LYS A 69 -8.75 -4.71 -19.10
CA LYS A 69 -10.04 -5.35 -19.42
C LYS A 69 -10.03 -6.86 -19.15
N ARG A 70 -8.89 -7.52 -19.39
CA ARG A 70 -8.74 -8.96 -19.17
C ARG A 70 -8.75 -9.25 -17.67
N VAL A 71 -7.96 -8.51 -16.90
CA VAL A 71 -7.99 -8.52 -15.43
C VAL A 71 -9.41 -8.31 -14.90
N ALA A 72 -10.15 -7.32 -15.42
CA ALA A 72 -11.53 -7.07 -15.02
C ALA A 72 -12.44 -8.28 -15.24
N THR A 73 -12.26 -9.02 -16.34
CA THR A 73 -13.03 -10.24 -16.65
C THR A 73 -12.78 -11.34 -15.62
N GLU A 74 -11.52 -11.53 -15.23
CA GLU A 74 -11.17 -12.55 -14.23
C GLU A 74 -11.64 -12.15 -12.82
N VAL A 75 -11.58 -10.85 -12.49
CA VAL A 75 -12.15 -10.31 -11.24
C VAL A 75 -13.68 -10.47 -11.21
N GLU A 76 -14.38 -10.33 -12.35
CA GLU A 76 -15.83 -10.59 -12.45
C GLU A 76 -16.21 -12.06 -12.24
N SER A 77 -15.27 -12.99 -12.43
CA SER A 77 -15.48 -14.42 -12.20
C SER A 77 -15.40 -14.82 -10.72
N LEU A 78 -14.88 -13.94 -9.87
CA LEU A 78 -14.74 -14.18 -8.43
C LEU A 78 -16.11 -14.40 -7.78
N GLN A 79 -16.16 -15.32 -6.82
CA GLN A 79 -17.35 -15.63 -6.06
C GLN A 79 -17.23 -15.14 -4.60
N PRO A 80 -18.36 -14.91 -3.91
CA PRO A 80 -18.32 -14.68 -2.47
C PRO A 80 -17.53 -15.76 -1.73
N GLY A 81 -16.61 -15.36 -0.85
CA GLY A 81 -15.73 -16.28 -0.12
C GLY A 81 -14.40 -16.63 -0.83
N ASP A 82 -14.22 -16.25 -2.10
CA ASP A 82 -12.94 -16.44 -2.79
C ASP A 82 -11.83 -15.54 -2.20
N CYS A 83 -10.59 -15.85 -2.55
CA CYS A 83 -9.42 -15.03 -2.26
C CYS A 83 -8.86 -14.43 -3.57
N PHE A 84 -8.54 -13.14 -3.54
CA PHE A 84 -7.86 -12.45 -4.63
C PHE A 84 -6.53 -11.89 -4.14
N ILE A 85 -5.45 -12.14 -4.88
CA ILE A 85 -4.11 -11.64 -4.57
C ILE A 85 -3.70 -10.67 -5.67
N ASP A 86 -3.54 -9.40 -5.32
CA ASP A 86 -3.24 -8.29 -6.22
C ASP A 86 -1.79 -7.83 -6.04
N VAL A 87 -0.89 -8.26 -6.92
CA VAL A 87 0.51 -7.87 -6.91
C VAL A 87 0.71 -6.72 -7.90
N GLY A 88 1.23 -5.60 -7.38
CA GLY A 88 1.18 -4.32 -8.08
C GLY A 88 -0.22 -3.71 -8.04
N ALA A 89 -0.76 -3.55 -6.83
CA ALA A 89 -2.14 -3.11 -6.61
C ALA A 89 -2.39 -1.65 -7.04
N ASN A 90 -1.34 -0.84 -7.18
CA ASN A 90 -1.41 0.58 -7.48
C ASN A 90 -2.39 1.28 -6.50
N CYS A 91 -3.26 2.15 -6.99
CA CYS A 91 -4.27 2.84 -6.19
C CYS A 91 -5.51 1.96 -5.87
N GLY A 92 -5.46 0.67 -6.19
CA GLY A 92 -6.44 -0.33 -5.77
C GLY A 92 -7.64 -0.51 -6.69
N ILE A 93 -7.52 -0.22 -7.98
CA ILE A 93 -8.66 -0.32 -8.92
C ILE A 93 -9.23 -1.75 -8.94
N PHE A 94 -8.36 -2.75 -9.12
CA PHE A 94 -8.74 -4.15 -9.10
C PHE A 94 -8.86 -4.71 -7.69
N THR A 95 -8.02 -4.27 -6.74
CA THR A 95 -8.17 -4.61 -5.31
C THR A 95 -9.59 -4.33 -4.81
N LEU A 96 -10.13 -3.13 -5.04
CA LEU A 96 -11.45 -2.73 -4.56
C LEU A 96 -12.56 -3.45 -5.31
N PHE A 97 -12.39 -3.65 -6.62
CA PHE A 97 -13.35 -4.38 -7.43
C PHE A 97 -13.45 -5.85 -6.98
N ALA A 98 -12.31 -6.48 -6.71
CA ALA A 98 -12.25 -7.82 -6.14
C ALA A 98 -12.85 -7.85 -4.72
N ALA A 99 -12.58 -6.86 -3.88
CA ALA A 99 -13.11 -6.78 -2.52
C ALA A 99 -14.64 -6.72 -2.49
N GLU A 100 -15.24 -6.02 -3.45
CA GLU A 100 -16.69 -6.06 -3.68
C GLU A 100 -17.15 -7.46 -4.10
N GLY A 101 -16.48 -8.06 -5.10
CA GLY A 101 -16.87 -9.35 -5.69
C GLY A 101 -16.77 -10.54 -4.74
N VAL A 102 -15.69 -10.64 -3.95
CA VAL A 102 -15.50 -11.74 -2.99
C VAL A 102 -16.32 -11.57 -1.71
N GLY A 103 -16.91 -10.39 -1.50
CA GLY A 103 -17.76 -10.10 -0.35
C GLY A 103 -17.06 -10.24 1.01
N HIS A 104 -17.84 -10.07 2.08
CA HIS A 104 -17.32 -10.01 3.46
C HIS A 104 -16.63 -11.29 3.97
N ASP A 105 -16.96 -12.46 3.42
CA ASP A 105 -16.36 -13.75 3.79
C ASP A 105 -15.10 -14.08 2.96
N GLY A 106 -14.90 -13.36 1.86
CA GLY A 106 -13.71 -13.46 1.03
C GLY A 106 -12.53 -12.66 1.58
N LEU A 107 -11.39 -12.75 0.90
CA LEU A 107 -10.16 -12.07 1.30
C LEU A 107 -9.44 -11.50 0.09
N VAL A 108 -9.11 -10.21 0.13
CA VAL A 108 -8.21 -9.61 -0.86
C VAL A 108 -6.87 -9.29 -0.20
N VAL A 109 -5.78 -9.75 -0.79
CA VAL A 109 -4.41 -9.43 -0.36
C VAL A 109 -3.79 -8.54 -1.43
N ALA A 110 -3.34 -7.34 -1.08
CA ALA A 110 -2.86 -6.36 -2.05
C ALA A 110 -1.45 -5.89 -1.74
N PHE A 111 -0.52 -5.99 -2.68
CA PHE A 111 0.87 -5.57 -2.54
C PHE A 111 1.15 -4.34 -3.40
N GLU A 112 1.60 -3.25 -2.78
CA GLU A 112 1.98 -2.01 -3.46
C GLU A 112 3.25 -1.42 -2.80
N PRO A 113 4.41 -1.47 -3.46
CA PRO A 113 5.68 -1.04 -2.85
C PRO A 113 5.83 0.48 -2.75
N CYS A 114 5.28 1.27 -3.68
CA CYS A 114 5.44 2.73 -3.64
C CYS A 114 4.57 3.31 -2.52
N PHE A 115 5.19 3.94 -1.53
CA PHE A 115 4.50 4.47 -0.36
C PHE A 115 3.41 5.48 -0.73
N ALA A 116 3.69 6.39 -1.69
CA ALA A 116 2.72 7.38 -2.13
C ALA A 116 1.49 6.75 -2.79
N THR A 117 1.68 5.66 -3.52
CA THR A 117 0.61 4.90 -4.19
C THR A 117 -0.13 4.00 -3.18
N PHE A 118 0.59 3.36 -2.27
CA PHE A 118 0.04 2.60 -1.14
C PHE A 118 -0.86 3.46 -0.26
N ALA A 119 -0.48 4.71 0.03
CA ALA A 119 -1.32 5.65 0.77
C ALA A 119 -2.65 5.94 0.04
N LYS A 120 -2.64 5.99 -1.30
CA LYS A 120 -3.87 6.09 -2.10
C LYS A 120 -4.71 4.81 -1.99
N LEU A 121 -4.08 3.63 -2.06
CA LEU A 121 -4.74 2.34 -1.87
C LEU A 121 -5.48 2.28 -0.51
N VAL A 122 -4.77 2.54 0.58
CA VAL A 122 -5.35 2.51 1.95
C VAL A 122 -6.48 3.51 2.08
N ARG A 123 -6.32 4.73 1.58
CA ARG A 123 -7.40 5.72 1.55
C ARG A 123 -8.62 5.19 0.79
N ASN A 124 -8.42 4.56 -0.36
CA ASN A 124 -9.52 4.07 -1.19
C ASN A 124 -10.21 2.85 -0.55
N ILE A 125 -9.49 1.96 0.13
CA ILE A 125 -10.09 0.90 0.97
C ILE A 125 -10.99 1.54 2.03
N GLY A 126 -10.50 2.57 2.72
CA GLY A 126 -11.26 3.32 3.72
C GLY A 126 -12.51 4.03 3.16
N LEU A 127 -12.44 4.57 1.93
CA LEU A 127 -13.58 5.22 1.26
C LEU A 127 -14.76 4.28 1.02
N ASN A 128 -14.49 2.98 0.85
CA ASN A 128 -15.50 1.95 0.62
C ASN A 128 -15.85 1.16 1.89
N ALA A 129 -15.15 1.42 3.01
CA ALA A 129 -15.31 0.70 4.26
C ALA A 129 -15.14 -0.83 4.13
N PHE A 130 -14.25 -1.26 3.24
CA PHE A 130 -13.92 -2.67 3.10
C PHE A 130 -13.09 -3.15 4.29
N GLY A 131 -13.53 -4.23 4.92
CA GLY A 131 -12.83 -4.92 6.00
C GLY A 131 -12.24 -6.27 5.60
N ASN A 132 -12.37 -6.65 4.33
CA ASN A 132 -11.90 -7.89 3.73
C ASN A 132 -10.66 -7.68 2.85
N VAL A 133 -9.93 -6.58 3.04
CA VAL A 133 -8.72 -6.25 2.28
C VAL A 133 -7.53 -6.13 3.23
N LEU A 134 -6.46 -6.87 2.94
CA LEU A 134 -5.18 -6.81 3.62
C LEU A 134 -4.14 -6.19 2.67
N PRO A 135 -3.89 -4.87 2.77
CA PRO A 135 -2.87 -4.22 1.95
C PRO A 135 -1.47 -4.46 2.57
N PHE A 136 -0.41 -4.49 1.77
CA PHE A 136 0.98 -4.58 2.17
C PHE A 136 1.81 -3.55 1.41
N ASN A 137 2.58 -2.72 2.12
CA ASN A 137 3.49 -1.75 1.50
C ASN A 137 4.82 -2.43 1.15
N MET A 138 4.74 -3.43 0.26
CA MET A 138 5.85 -4.29 -0.11
C MET A 138 5.72 -4.69 -1.58
N ALA A 139 6.84 -4.93 -2.24
CA ALA A 139 6.89 -5.71 -3.47
C ALA A 139 6.89 -7.20 -3.14
N VAL A 140 6.57 -8.03 -4.12
CA VAL A 140 6.72 -9.48 -4.03
C VAL A 140 7.88 -9.90 -4.92
N ALA A 141 8.79 -10.72 -4.38
CA ALA A 141 10.02 -11.13 -5.06
C ALA A 141 10.49 -12.50 -4.57
N ALA A 142 11.46 -13.09 -5.27
CA ALA A 142 12.07 -14.37 -4.88
C ALA A 142 12.69 -14.37 -3.47
N LEU A 143 13.22 -13.21 -3.02
CA LEU A 143 13.91 -13.05 -1.75
C LEU A 143 13.34 -11.89 -0.96
N THR A 144 13.24 -12.04 0.36
CA THR A 144 12.91 -10.94 1.26
C THR A 144 14.13 -10.06 1.47
N ARG A 145 14.08 -8.81 1.01
CA ARG A 145 15.19 -7.87 1.10
C ARG A 145 14.74 -6.42 0.80
N PRO A 146 15.54 -5.42 1.20
CA PRO A 146 15.41 -4.07 0.65
C PRO A 146 15.74 -4.07 -0.85
N ASP A 147 14.98 -3.30 -1.63
CA ASP A 147 15.23 -2.99 -3.03
C ASP A 147 15.02 -1.50 -3.29
N LEU A 148 15.41 -1.03 -4.48
CA LEU A 148 15.13 0.33 -4.95
C LEU A 148 14.02 0.31 -5.99
N LEU A 149 13.04 1.19 -5.83
CA LEU A 149 11.99 1.45 -6.79
C LEU A 149 12.35 2.69 -7.63
N ASP A 150 12.34 2.53 -8.95
CA ASP A 150 12.37 3.65 -9.88
C ASP A 150 10.94 4.21 -10.04
N SER A 151 10.71 5.35 -9.39
CA SER A 151 9.48 6.15 -9.51
C SER A 151 9.66 7.42 -10.35
N SER A 152 10.67 7.46 -11.23
CA SER A 152 11.06 8.66 -11.99
C SER A 152 9.99 9.10 -13.01
N THR A 153 9.12 8.18 -13.45
CA THR A 153 8.03 8.46 -14.40
C THR A 153 6.89 9.24 -13.74
N LYS A 154 7.09 10.55 -13.54
CA LYS A 154 6.10 11.44 -12.90
C LYS A 154 4.75 11.40 -13.63
N GLY A 155 3.68 11.24 -12.85
CA GLY A 155 2.29 11.28 -13.35
C GLY A 155 1.80 10.00 -14.02
N HIS A 156 2.56 8.91 -13.94
CA HIS A 156 2.13 7.60 -14.45
C HIS A 156 2.55 6.51 -13.47
N SER A 157 1.83 6.39 -12.36
CA SER A 157 2.16 5.45 -11.28
C SER A 157 2.22 3.99 -11.75
N GLY A 158 1.48 3.65 -12.81
CA GLY A 158 1.55 2.33 -13.43
C GLY A 158 2.96 1.92 -13.83
N ARG A 159 3.83 2.87 -14.21
CA ARG A 159 5.18 2.60 -14.74
C ARG A 159 6.30 2.51 -13.69
N PHE A 160 5.94 2.49 -12.41
CA PHE A 160 6.94 2.36 -11.35
C PHE A 160 7.43 0.92 -11.33
N SER A 161 8.75 0.74 -11.30
CA SER A 161 9.37 -0.58 -11.44
C SER A 161 10.58 -0.70 -10.52
N ILE A 162 10.96 -1.90 -10.10
CA ILE A 162 12.19 -2.12 -9.33
C ILE A 162 13.39 -1.69 -10.19
N ALA A 163 14.34 -0.95 -9.65
CA ALA A 163 15.51 -0.53 -10.42
C ALA A 163 16.37 -1.77 -10.77
N PRO A 164 16.59 -2.10 -12.05
CA PRO A 164 17.40 -3.26 -12.44
C PRO A 164 18.90 -3.03 -12.19
N GLU A 165 19.31 -1.76 -12.14
CA GLU A 165 20.65 -1.30 -11.82
C GLU A 165 20.59 -0.25 -10.70
N PRO A 166 21.68 -0.03 -9.94
CA PRO A 166 21.72 1.04 -8.94
C PRO A 166 21.42 2.40 -9.58
N ILE A 167 20.39 3.07 -9.07
CA ILE A 167 20.01 4.42 -9.49
C ILE A 167 20.39 5.44 -8.42
N GLU A 168 20.77 6.65 -8.84
CA GLU A 168 21.13 7.74 -7.92
C GLU A 168 19.94 8.23 -7.09
N ALA A 169 18.71 8.05 -7.56
CA ALA A 169 17.49 8.54 -6.92
C ALA A 169 16.32 7.55 -7.10
N GLY A 170 16.25 6.54 -6.22
CA GLY A 170 15.14 5.60 -6.10
C GLY A 170 14.46 5.66 -4.74
N GLU A 171 13.18 5.30 -4.69
CA GLU A 171 12.49 5.08 -3.41
C GLU A 171 12.91 3.72 -2.84
N ARG A 172 13.35 3.66 -1.59
CA ARG A 172 13.64 2.39 -0.92
C ARG A 172 12.33 1.67 -0.60
N ILE A 173 12.24 0.39 -0.97
CA ILE A 173 11.06 -0.46 -0.77
C ILE A 173 11.48 -1.80 -0.16
N MET A 174 10.53 -2.48 0.50
CA MET A 174 10.74 -3.85 0.97
C MET A 174 10.15 -4.85 -0.02
N SER A 175 10.97 -5.79 -0.49
CA SER A 175 10.52 -6.96 -1.24
C SER A 175 10.30 -8.12 -0.26
N LEU A 176 9.23 -8.88 -0.46
CA LEU A 176 8.86 -10.03 0.37
C LEU A 176 8.77 -11.30 -0.49
N SER A 177 9.43 -12.37 -0.02
CA SER A 177 9.11 -13.73 -0.45
C SER A 177 8.03 -14.31 0.46
N ILE A 178 6.97 -14.87 -0.12
CA ILE A 178 5.88 -15.44 0.69
C ILE A 178 6.35 -16.67 1.48
N GLY A 179 7.46 -17.29 1.08
CA GLY A 179 8.12 -18.36 1.84
C GLY A 179 8.53 -17.92 3.24
N ASP A 180 8.90 -16.64 3.40
CA ASP A 180 9.28 -16.05 4.68
C ASP A 180 8.07 -15.54 5.49
N PHE A 181 6.86 -15.68 4.94
CA PHE A 181 5.62 -15.25 5.59
C PHE A 181 4.51 -16.31 5.55
N PRO A 182 4.73 -17.48 6.22
CA PRO A 182 3.77 -18.58 6.23
C PRO A 182 2.43 -18.21 6.91
N GLY A 183 2.40 -17.17 7.74
CA GLY A 183 1.18 -16.64 8.35
C GLY A 183 0.12 -16.23 7.32
N LEU A 184 0.53 -15.78 6.12
CA LEU A 184 -0.40 -15.45 5.04
C LEU A 184 -1.21 -16.67 4.58
N LEU A 185 -0.56 -17.84 4.46
CA LEU A 185 -1.22 -19.07 4.03
C LEU A 185 -2.32 -19.48 5.02
N LYS A 186 -2.06 -19.32 6.33
CA LYS A 186 -3.06 -19.57 7.38
C LYS A 186 -4.27 -18.64 7.27
N LEU A 187 -4.04 -17.37 6.93
CA LEU A 187 -5.12 -16.39 6.77
C LEU A 187 -5.98 -16.68 5.53
N ILE A 188 -5.33 -17.06 4.43
CA ILE A 188 -6.01 -17.45 3.19
C ILE A 188 -6.88 -18.69 3.43
N GLY A 189 -6.37 -19.69 4.15
CA GLY A 189 -7.10 -20.94 4.43
C GLY A 189 -7.47 -21.70 3.14
N ASP A 190 -8.66 -22.29 3.13
CA ASP A 190 -9.14 -23.12 2.01
C ASP A 190 -9.83 -22.32 0.90
N ARG A 191 -9.76 -20.98 0.93
CA ARG A 191 -10.43 -20.12 -0.04
C ARG A 191 -9.86 -20.34 -1.45
N PRO A 192 -10.69 -20.47 -2.49
CA PRO A 192 -10.21 -20.51 -3.87
C PRO A 192 -9.47 -19.23 -4.24
N ILE A 193 -8.28 -19.34 -4.83
CA ILE A 193 -7.38 -18.18 -5.06
C ILE A 193 -7.33 -17.83 -6.55
N MET A 194 -7.42 -16.54 -6.85
CA MET A 194 -7.04 -15.93 -8.13
C MET A 194 -5.93 -14.91 -7.88
N VAL A 195 -4.87 -14.97 -8.67
CA VAL A 195 -3.72 -14.07 -8.56
C VAL A 195 -3.71 -13.08 -9.73
N LYS A 196 -3.40 -11.82 -9.47
CA LYS A 196 -3.01 -10.82 -10.47
C LYS A 196 -1.55 -10.42 -10.23
N ILE A 197 -0.78 -10.31 -11.30
CA ILE A 197 0.58 -9.77 -11.29
C ILE A 197 0.71 -8.76 -12.44
N ASP A 198 1.02 -7.51 -12.09
CA ASP A 198 1.25 -6.38 -13.02
C ASP A 198 2.26 -5.48 -12.31
N VAL A 199 3.54 -5.65 -12.61
CA VAL A 199 4.68 -5.05 -11.89
C VAL A 199 5.77 -4.53 -12.83
N GLU A 200 5.39 -4.19 -14.06
CA GLU A 200 6.21 -3.53 -15.08
C GLU A 200 7.56 -4.23 -15.35
N GLY A 201 7.55 -5.57 -15.48
CA GLY A 201 8.71 -6.38 -15.85
C GLY A 201 9.24 -7.27 -14.74
N PHE A 202 8.82 -7.04 -13.50
CA PHE A 202 9.26 -7.83 -12.35
C PHE A 202 8.43 -9.11 -12.13
N GLU A 203 7.61 -9.51 -13.12
CA GLU A 203 6.60 -10.57 -12.96
C GLU A 203 7.24 -11.93 -12.66
N TYR A 204 8.37 -12.25 -13.31
CA TYR A 204 9.06 -13.51 -13.05
C TYR A 204 9.56 -13.61 -11.60
N ALA A 205 10.16 -12.53 -11.07
CA ALA A 205 10.60 -12.48 -9.69
C ALA A 205 9.43 -12.51 -8.69
N ALA A 206 8.31 -11.84 -9.02
CA ALA A 206 7.09 -11.90 -8.23
C ALA A 206 6.50 -13.31 -8.19
N LEU A 207 6.49 -14.03 -9.32
CA LEU A 207 6.05 -15.42 -9.40
C LEU A 207 6.91 -16.35 -8.53
N GLN A 208 8.23 -16.17 -8.54
CA GLN A 208 9.14 -16.91 -7.65
C GLN A 208 8.80 -16.66 -6.17
N GLY A 209 8.52 -15.41 -5.80
CA GLY A 209 8.08 -15.05 -4.45
C GLY A 209 6.73 -15.66 -4.05
N LEU A 210 5.87 -15.95 -5.03
CA LEU A 210 4.53 -16.52 -4.85
C LEU A 210 4.49 -18.04 -4.95
N GLU A 211 5.61 -18.74 -5.21
CA GLU A 211 5.63 -20.20 -5.37
C GLU A 211 4.85 -20.96 -4.27
N PRO A 212 4.92 -20.60 -2.96
CA PRO A 212 4.12 -21.24 -1.93
C PRO A 212 2.61 -21.13 -2.16
N ILE A 213 2.12 -20.00 -2.70
CA ILE A 213 0.72 -19.79 -3.07
C ILE A 213 0.40 -20.53 -4.38
N LEU A 214 1.27 -20.46 -5.39
CA LEU A 214 1.07 -21.15 -6.66
C LEU A 214 1.06 -22.68 -6.49
N ALA A 215 1.72 -23.21 -5.47
CA ALA A 215 1.70 -24.63 -5.13
C ALA A 215 0.38 -25.08 -4.47
N LEU A 216 -0.42 -24.16 -3.91
CA LEU A 216 -1.67 -24.52 -3.25
C LEU A 216 -2.70 -25.11 -4.26
N PRO A 217 -3.31 -26.27 -3.94
CA PRO A 217 -4.34 -26.88 -4.81
C PRO A 217 -5.54 -25.97 -5.10
N GLN A 218 -5.90 -25.09 -4.15
CA GLN A 218 -7.01 -24.15 -4.28
C GLN A 218 -6.68 -22.91 -5.12
N THR A 219 -5.42 -22.71 -5.56
CA THR A 219 -5.07 -21.64 -6.50
C THR A 219 -5.55 -22.00 -7.90
N ARG A 220 -6.65 -21.36 -8.31
CA ARG A 220 -7.40 -21.67 -9.53
C ARG A 220 -6.77 -21.05 -10.78
N GLY A 221 -6.20 -19.86 -10.64
CA GLY A 221 -5.63 -19.15 -11.78
C GLY A 221 -4.76 -17.96 -11.42
N ALA A 222 -4.09 -17.44 -12.44
CA ALA A 222 -3.29 -16.23 -12.40
C ALA A 222 -3.52 -15.40 -13.67
N VAL A 223 -3.56 -14.09 -13.53
CA VAL A 223 -3.48 -13.13 -14.64
C VAL A 223 -2.17 -12.38 -14.49
N VAL A 224 -1.34 -12.44 -15.53
CA VAL A 224 0.01 -11.87 -15.50
C VAL A 224 0.16 -10.93 -16.70
N GLU A 225 0.55 -9.68 -16.44
CA GLU A 225 0.95 -8.77 -17.51
C GLU A 225 2.26 -9.29 -18.12
N ILE A 226 2.28 -9.48 -19.43
CA ILE A 226 3.46 -9.91 -20.17
C ILE A 226 3.86 -8.76 -21.08
N ASP A 227 5.02 -8.15 -20.81
CA ASP A 227 5.71 -7.27 -21.74
C ASP A 227 7.18 -7.71 -21.83
N ASP A 228 7.53 -8.40 -22.92
CA ASP A 228 8.89 -8.94 -23.09
C ASP A 228 9.96 -7.85 -23.03
N ARG A 229 9.63 -6.61 -23.44
CA ARG A 229 10.57 -5.48 -23.36
C ARG A 229 10.87 -5.09 -21.91
N ASN A 230 9.92 -5.28 -21.01
CA ASN A 230 10.09 -5.04 -19.59
C ASN A 230 10.77 -6.25 -18.92
N LEU A 231 10.37 -7.48 -19.23
CA LEU A 231 10.91 -8.70 -18.63
C LEU A 231 12.44 -8.84 -18.85
N VAL A 232 12.93 -8.51 -20.05
CA VAL A 232 14.37 -8.61 -20.35
C VAL A 232 15.24 -7.67 -19.49
N ARG A 233 14.67 -6.60 -18.94
CA ARG A 233 15.39 -5.70 -17.99
C ARG A 233 15.80 -6.42 -16.70
N TYR A 234 15.13 -7.52 -16.38
CA TYR A 234 15.39 -8.34 -15.19
C TYR A 234 15.90 -9.74 -15.54
N GLY A 235 16.36 -9.96 -16.78
CA GLY A 235 16.92 -11.23 -17.23
C GLY A 235 15.88 -12.35 -17.42
N ALA A 236 14.62 -12.00 -17.63
CA ALA A 236 13.54 -12.95 -17.91
C ALA A 236 12.88 -12.68 -19.27
N ASP A 237 12.08 -13.63 -19.74
CA ASP A 237 11.22 -13.53 -20.91
C ASP A 237 9.85 -14.18 -20.60
N ALA A 238 8.89 -14.01 -21.52
CA ALA A 238 7.57 -14.62 -21.39
C ALA A 238 7.65 -16.15 -21.23
N GLU A 239 8.60 -16.83 -21.88
CA GLU A 239 8.74 -18.28 -21.79
C GLU A 239 9.14 -18.73 -20.37
N ALA A 240 10.01 -17.99 -19.68
CA ALA A 240 10.36 -18.24 -18.28
C ALA A 240 9.13 -18.14 -17.37
N VAL A 241 8.30 -17.11 -17.57
CA VAL A 241 7.03 -16.93 -16.85
C VAL A 241 6.08 -18.12 -17.12
N PHE A 242 5.92 -18.50 -18.38
CA PHE A 242 5.02 -19.58 -18.78
C PHE A 242 5.46 -20.92 -18.20
N ARG A 243 6.77 -21.24 -18.32
CA ARG A 243 7.34 -22.47 -17.76
C ARG A 243 7.18 -22.54 -16.25
N LEU A 244 7.34 -21.44 -15.52
CA LEU A 244 7.11 -21.42 -14.07
C LEU A 244 5.67 -21.79 -13.73
N LEU A 245 4.69 -21.15 -14.38
CA LEU A 245 3.27 -21.44 -14.16
C LEU A 245 2.89 -22.87 -14.60
N GLU A 246 3.43 -23.37 -15.71
CA GLU A 246 3.24 -24.74 -16.17
C GLU A 246 3.76 -25.78 -15.16
N ARG A 247 4.91 -25.53 -14.51
CA ARG A 247 5.43 -26.38 -13.44
C ARG A 247 4.46 -26.49 -12.25
N HIS A 248 3.66 -25.45 -12.00
CA HIS A 248 2.60 -25.47 -10.97
C HIS A 248 1.25 -25.99 -11.48
N GLY A 249 1.17 -26.50 -12.71
CA GLY A 249 -0.02 -27.13 -13.27
C GLY A 249 -1.03 -26.17 -13.90
N PHE A 250 -0.63 -24.92 -14.15
CA PHE A 250 -1.43 -23.95 -14.88
C PHE A 250 -1.23 -24.09 -16.39
N VAL A 251 -2.25 -23.70 -17.16
CA VAL A 251 -2.23 -23.65 -18.62
C VAL A 251 -2.77 -22.30 -19.07
N GLN A 252 -2.09 -21.69 -20.02
CA GLN A 252 -2.55 -20.44 -20.62
C GLN A 252 -3.82 -20.68 -21.43
N THR A 253 -4.86 -19.87 -21.22
CA THR A 253 -6.16 -20.02 -21.88
C THR A 253 -6.37 -19.08 -23.06
N ASN A 254 -5.54 -18.04 -23.17
CA ASN A 254 -5.54 -17.07 -24.27
C ASN A 254 -4.24 -17.08 -25.10
N ALA A 255 -3.61 -18.26 -25.22
CA ALA A 255 -2.44 -18.46 -26.09
C ALA A 255 -2.83 -18.19 -27.56
N GLY A 256 -2.37 -17.07 -28.12
CA GLY A 256 -2.71 -16.63 -29.48
C GLY A 256 -2.77 -15.12 -29.69
N GLU A 257 -2.72 -14.34 -28.62
CA GLU A 257 -2.48 -12.90 -28.70
C GLU A 257 -0.97 -12.67 -28.96
N ASN A 258 -0.56 -12.58 -30.24
CA ASN A 258 0.83 -12.27 -30.66
C ASN A 258 1.25 -10.82 -30.36
N ALA A 259 0.84 -10.27 -29.21
CA ALA A 259 1.17 -8.93 -28.79
C ALA A 259 2.46 -8.95 -27.96
N VAL A 260 3.31 -7.94 -28.16
CA VAL A 260 4.52 -7.71 -27.34
C VAL A 260 4.16 -7.34 -25.90
N HIS A 261 2.92 -6.89 -25.67
CA HIS A 261 2.38 -6.47 -24.39
C HIS A 261 0.92 -6.95 -24.28
N PHE A 262 0.59 -7.78 -23.29
CA PHE A 262 -0.79 -8.28 -23.06
C PHE A 262 -0.99 -8.88 -21.66
N ASP A 263 -2.26 -9.07 -21.26
CA ASP A 263 -2.63 -9.78 -20.04
C ASP A 263 -2.79 -11.30 -20.34
N ALA A 264 -1.84 -12.12 -19.91
CA ALA A 264 -1.91 -13.57 -20.05
C ALA A 264 -2.75 -14.20 -18.92
N VAL A 265 -3.72 -15.05 -19.27
CA VAL A 265 -4.59 -15.73 -18.31
C VAL A 265 -4.22 -17.21 -18.21
N PHE A 266 -3.97 -17.65 -16.99
CA PHE A 266 -3.58 -19.02 -16.67
C PHE A 266 -4.59 -19.65 -15.73
N LEU A 267 -5.13 -20.81 -16.09
CA LEU A 267 -6.02 -21.60 -15.24
C LEU A 267 -5.41 -22.95 -14.93
N ARG A 268 -5.59 -23.46 -13.71
CA ARG A 268 -5.15 -24.80 -13.33
C ARG A 268 -6.00 -25.83 -14.08
N ARG A 269 -5.40 -26.89 -14.63
CA ARG A 269 -6.08 -27.88 -15.50
C ARG A 269 -7.37 -28.50 -14.92
N ASN A 270 -7.48 -28.56 -13.60
CA ASN A 270 -8.64 -29.14 -12.90
C ASN A 270 -9.62 -28.08 -12.37
N ALA A 271 -9.40 -26.80 -12.63
CA ALA A 271 -10.32 -25.74 -12.23
C ALA A 271 -11.52 -25.73 -13.18
N SER A 272 -12.72 -26.02 -12.67
CA SER A 272 -13.96 -25.78 -13.41
C SER A 272 -14.07 -24.28 -13.74
N VAL A 273 -14.30 -23.93 -15.00
CA VAL A 273 -14.63 -22.55 -15.41
C VAL A 273 -15.89 -22.13 -14.66
N ARG A 274 -15.78 -21.18 -13.75
CA ARG A 274 -16.94 -20.62 -13.01
C ARG A 274 -17.53 -19.49 -13.84
N GLN A 275 -18.84 -19.54 -14.08
CA GLN A 275 -19.54 -18.42 -14.69
C GLN A 275 -19.58 -17.23 -13.71
N PRO A 276 -19.57 -15.98 -14.20
CA PRO A 276 -19.71 -14.80 -13.36
C PRO A 276 -20.94 -14.90 -12.47
N ALA A 277 -20.81 -14.52 -11.19
CA ALA A 277 -21.97 -14.44 -10.31
C ALA A 277 -22.99 -13.44 -10.89
N PRO A 278 -24.30 -13.73 -10.87
CA PRO A 278 -25.30 -12.75 -11.29
C PRO A 278 -25.21 -11.54 -10.34
N ARG A 279 -24.83 -10.37 -10.88
CA ARG A 279 -24.81 -9.12 -10.10
C ARG A 279 -26.20 -8.88 -9.52
N PRO A 280 -26.35 -8.53 -8.23
CA PRO A 280 -27.57 -7.91 -7.78
C PRO A 280 -27.80 -6.68 -8.66
N ALA A 281 -28.97 -6.61 -9.30
CA ALA A 281 -29.30 -5.55 -10.25
C ALA A 281 -28.92 -4.20 -9.64
N ALA A 282 -28.16 -3.39 -10.39
CA ALA A 282 -27.79 -2.04 -9.99
C ALA A 282 -29.05 -1.35 -9.45
N ARG A 283 -29.07 -1.07 -8.14
CA ARG A 283 -30.23 -0.41 -7.52
C ARG A 283 -30.45 0.88 -8.29
N ARG A 284 -31.57 0.94 -9.04
CA ARG A 284 -32.05 2.19 -9.64
C ARG A 284 -32.00 3.26 -8.55
N PRO A 285 -31.56 4.49 -8.85
CA PRO A 285 -31.55 5.55 -7.86
C PRO A 285 -32.96 5.65 -7.28
N ARG A 286 -33.10 5.36 -5.97
CA ARG A 286 -34.35 5.58 -5.26
C ARG A 286 -34.70 7.05 -5.46
N SER A 287 -35.84 7.29 -6.12
CA SER A 287 -36.47 8.61 -6.18
C SER A 287 -36.52 9.16 -4.77
N SER A 288 -35.98 10.36 -4.59
CA SER A 288 -35.99 11.11 -3.35
C SER A 288 -37.43 11.25 -2.85
N VAL A 289 -37.74 10.62 -1.72
CA VAL A 289 -38.91 11.01 -0.91
C VAL A 289 -38.59 12.37 -0.29
N PRO A 290 -39.47 13.39 -0.37
CA PRO A 290 -39.20 14.70 0.21
C PRO A 290 -39.24 14.61 1.73
N VAL A 291 -38.19 15.09 2.40
CA VAL A 291 -38.21 15.38 3.84
C VAL A 291 -38.66 16.84 4.00
N PRO A 292 -39.71 17.15 4.77
CA PRO A 292 -40.17 18.52 4.94
C PRO A 292 -39.19 19.34 5.78
N ALA A 293 -38.98 20.58 5.35
CA ALA A 293 -38.18 21.58 6.01
C ALA A 293 -38.89 22.16 7.23
N SER A 294 -38.17 22.29 8.34
CA SER A 294 -38.48 23.28 9.37
C SER A 294 -37.19 24.00 9.76
N LEU A 295 -37.10 25.24 9.28
CA LEU A 295 -36.16 26.29 9.67
C LEU A 295 -36.55 26.85 11.04
N THR A 296 -35.57 27.30 11.83
CA THR A 296 -35.59 28.56 12.61
C THR A 296 -34.19 28.79 13.22
N PRO A 297 -33.81 30.04 13.57
CA PRO A 297 -32.53 30.63 13.14
C PRO A 297 -31.58 31.07 14.28
N THR A 298 -30.27 31.05 13.97
CA THR A 298 -29.14 31.96 14.32
C THR A 298 -29.06 32.68 15.69
N PRO A 299 -27.85 33.04 16.20
CA PRO A 299 -27.15 34.22 15.67
C PRO A 299 -25.68 33.99 15.32
N ARG A 300 -25.28 34.72 14.26
CA ARG A 300 -23.92 34.95 13.80
C ARG A 300 -23.18 35.86 14.77
N TRP A 301 -21.90 35.60 15.02
CA TRP A 301 -20.91 36.67 15.22
C TRP A 301 -19.73 36.43 14.28
N THR A 302 -19.48 37.46 13.49
CA THR A 302 -18.50 37.60 12.41
C THR A 302 -17.21 38.21 12.95
N TYR A 303 -16.05 37.78 12.45
CA TYR A 303 -15.01 38.70 11.95
C TYR A 303 -14.13 37.94 10.93
N LEU A 304 -14.43 38.19 9.64
CA LEU A 304 -13.43 38.35 8.58
C LEU A 304 -12.49 39.48 9.03
N SER A 305 -11.19 39.55 8.82
CA SER A 305 -10.31 38.99 7.80
C SER A 305 -8.93 39.59 8.08
N ARG A 306 -7.85 38.80 7.99
CA ARG A 306 -6.61 39.27 7.35
C ARG A 306 -6.10 38.16 6.45
N ILE A 307 -6.35 38.36 5.17
CA ILE A 307 -5.70 37.71 4.05
C ILE A 307 -4.27 38.25 3.95
N ALA A 308 -3.38 37.37 3.50
CA ALA A 308 -2.05 37.60 2.90
C ALA A 308 -0.81 37.63 3.81
N ALA A 309 0.22 36.98 3.25
CA ALA A 309 1.63 36.81 3.66
C ALA A 309 1.88 35.65 4.65
N ALA A 310 2.57 34.55 4.32
CA ALA A 310 3.48 34.28 3.21
C ALA A 310 3.32 32.86 2.65
N ILE A 311 3.11 32.81 1.33
CA ILE A 311 3.43 31.66 0.48
C ILE A 311 4.96 31.66 0.36
N LEU A 312 5.62 30.80 1.14
CA LEU A 312 7.01 30.39 0.93
C LEU A 312 7.34 29.23 1.89
N VAL A 313 6.93 28.02 1.53
CA VAL A 313 7.79 26.84 1.74
C VAL A 313 7.99 26.25 0.35
N LEU A 314 9.04 26.77 -0.27
CA LEU A 314 9.66 26.25 -1.47
C LEU A 314 10.00 24.78 -1.24
N THR A 315 9.67 23.97 -2.26
CA THR A 315 10.51 22.89 -2.78
C THR A 315 11.79 22.57 -1.97
N GLY A 316 11.77 21.45 -1.26
CA GLY A 316 12.94 20.79 -0.66
C GLY A 316 12.46 19.51 0.04
N GLY A 317 13.09 18.35 -0.03
CA GLY A 317 14.45 18.06 -0.44
C GLY A 317 14.60 17.40 -1.81
N TRP A 318 15.63 17.85 -2.51
CA TRP A 318 16.29 17.13 -3.57
C TRP A 318 16.81 15.78 -3.05
N PHE A 319 16.56 14.72 -3.81
CA PHE A 319 17.43 13.55 -3.82
C PHE A 319 18.73 13.96 -4.53
N ILE A 320 19.78 14.24 -3.76
CA ILE A 320 21.18 14.14 -4.18
C ILE A 320 21.92 13.52 -3.00
N VAL A 321 22.28 12.24 -3.08
CA VAL A 321 23.41 11.70 -2.33
C VAL A 321 24.33 10.97 -3.30
N GLY A 322 25.08 11.79 -4.03
CA GLY A 322 26.37 11.39 -4.58
C GLY A 322 27.46 11.97 -3.67
N LYS A 323 28.12 11.10 -2.91
CA LYS A 323 29.58 11.02 -2.69
C LYS A 323 29.86 10.15 -1.49
N GLY A 324 30.61 9.08 -1.73
CA GLY A 324 31.41 8.46 -0.68
C GLY A 324 32.41 9.47 -0.10
N LEU A 325 32.86 9.15 1.11
CA LEU A 325 33.82 9.82 2.01
C LEU A 325 33.14 10.51 3.22
N PHE A 326 33.20 9.78 4.34
CA PHE A 326 32.83 10.12 5.73
C PHE A 326 31.33 10.41 5.97
N ALA A 327 30.65 9.46 6.64
CA ALA A 327 29.29 9.65 7.13
C ALA A 327 29.29 10.74 8.20
N ASP A 328 28.63 11.87 7.91
CA ASP A 328 28.37 12.92 8.87
C ASP A 328 27.27 12.43 9.82
N SER A 329 27.60 12.18 11.09
CA SER A 329 26.68 11.58 12.10
C SER A 329 25.28 12.21 12.12
N GLY A 330 25.17 13.54 11.96
CA GLY A 330 23.87 14.22 11.93
C GLY A 330 23.00 13.92 10.70
N ARG A 331 23.59 13.48 9.57
CA ARG A 331 22.82 13.02 8.41
C ARG A 331 22.26 11.61 8.61
N ALA A 332 23.03 10.75 9.26
CA ALA A 332 22.60 9.38 9.54
C ALA A 332 21.46 9.37 10.57
N GLU A 333 21.58 10.17 11.63
CA GLU A 333 20.53 10.38 12.63
C GLU A 333 19.23 10.91 12.00
N GLU A 334 19.32 11.92 11.13
CA GLU A 334 18.15 12.44 10.44
C GLU A 334 17.50 11.39 9.53
N SER A 335 18.29 10.58 8.81
CA SER A 335 17.75 9.50 7.95
C SER A 335 16.96 8.49 8.78
N PHE A 336 17.55 8.02 9.87
CA PHE A 336 16.92 7.10 10.82
C PHE A 336 15.59 7.65 11.38
N ILE A 337 15.55 8.92 11.78
CA ILE A 337 14.31 9.56 12.27
C ILE A 337 13.25 9.62 11.17
N GLN A 338 13.62 9.92 9.92
CA GLN A 338 12.67 9.96 8.80
C GLN A 338 12.07 8.57 8.51
N GLU A 339 12.88 7.51 8.53
CA GLU A 339 12.41 6.13 8.37
C GLU A 339 11.42 5.73 9.48
N ALA A 340 11.75 6.06 10.73
CA ALA A 340 10.88 5.84 11.89
C ALA A 340 9.53 6.58 11.74
N LEU A 341 9.55 7.82 11.25
CA LEU A 341 8.34 8.61 11.01
C LEU A 341 7.49 8.09 9.84
N GLN A 342 8.13 7.60 8.78
CA GLN A 342 7.46 7.00 7.62
C GLN A 342 6.78 5.68 8.00
N SER A 343 7.48 4.80 8.74
CA SER A 343 6.91 3.54 9.21
C SER A 343 5.72 3.77 10.16
N HIS A 344 5.81 4.75 11.07
CA HIS A 344 4.69 5.17 11.90
C HIS A 344 3.52 5.69 11.05
N HIS A 345 3.77 6.43 9.96
CA HIS A 345 2.70 6.90 9.09
C HIS A 345 1.94 5.74 8.42
N VAL A 346 2.65 4.70 7.96
CA VAL A 346 2.01 3.49 7.41
C VAL A 346 1.16 2.79 8.46
N ALA A 347 1.68 2.63 9.69
CA ALA A 347 0.91 2.07 10.81
C ALA A 347 -0.37 2.87 11.10
N GLU A 348 -0.29 4.21 11.14
CA GLU A 348 -1.46 5.08 11.34
C GLU A 348 -2.50 4.93 10.22
N MET A 349 -2.05 4.81 8.96
CA MET A 349 -2.94 4.60 7.83
C MET A 349 -3.68 3.26 7.93
N ARG A 350 -2.97 2.19 8.31
CA ARG A 350 -3.56 0.85 8.49
C ARG A 350 -4.50 0.77 9.67
N ALA A 351 -4.18 1.40 10.80
CA ALA A 351 -5.04 1.42 11.98
C ALA A 351 -6.42 2.04 11.72
N GLN A 352 -6.56 2.86 10.67
CA GLN A 352 -7.86 3.42 10.25
C GLN A 352 -8.72 2.42 9.47
N LEU A 353 -8.14 1.36 8.91
CA LEU A 353 -8.86 0.31 8.21
C LEU A 353 -9.59 -0.58 9.23
N ARG A 354 -10.90 -0.35 9.37
CA ARG A 354 -11.75 -1.16 10.25
C ARG A 354 -11.72 -2.62 9.76
N ARG A 355 -11.17 -3.50 10.60
CA ARG A 355 -11.14 -4.97 10.43
C ARG A 355 -9.97 -5.55 9.62
N SER A 356 -8.87 -4.85 9.42
CA SER A 356 -7.63 -5.60 9.22
C SER A 356 -7.37 -6.36 10.52
N PRO A 357 -7.37 -7.71 10.55
CA PRO A 357 -6.83 -8.40 11.72
C PRO A 357 -5.43 -7.83 11.95
N ALA A 358 -5.06 -7.61 13.22
CA ALA A 358 -3.66 -7.40 13.59
C ALA A 358 -2.87 -8.41 12.77
N THR A 359 -2.00 -7.95 11.86
CA THR A 359 -1.24 -8.84 11.01
C THR A 359 -0.53 -9.76 12.00
N VAL A 360 -0.96 -11.02 12.09
CA VAL A 360 -0.48 -11.96 13.12
C VAL A 360 0.89 -12.42 12.63
N TYR A 361 1.82 -11.49 12.65
CA TYR A 361 3.22 -11.78 12.70
C TYR A 361 3.48 -12.24 14.12
N ASN A 362 3.94 -13.48 14.24
CA ASN A 362 4.67 -13.83 15.44
C ASN A 362 5.89 -12.90 15.47
N ALA A 363 5.89 -11.94 16.41
CA ALA A 363 6.94 -10.93 16.48
C ALA A 363 8.33 -11.61 16.49
N GLY A 364 8.46 -12.76 17.15
CA GLY A 364 9.71 -13.52 17.21
C GLY A 364 10.16 -14.09 15.85
N GLU A 365 9.22 -14.55 15.02
CA GLU A 365 9.55 -15.02 13.65
C GLU A 365 10.03 -13.86 12.77
N VAL A 366 9.34 -12.71 12.83
CA VAL A 366 9.73 -11.53 12.05
C VAL A 366 11.06 -10.95 12.52
N GLY A 367 11.28 -10.89 13.84
CA GLY A 367 12.55 -10.43 14.42
C GLY A 367 13.71 -11.32 14.01
N SER A 368 13.53 -12.64 14.06
CA SER A 368 14.54 -13.60 13.62
C SER A 368 14.87 -13.44 12.12
N SER A 369 13.85 -13.33 11.25
CA SER A 369 14.06 -13.19 9.80
C SER A 369 14.72 -11.86 9.42
N ALA A 370 14.33 -10.76 10.09
CA ALA A 370 14.94 -9.46 9.88
C ALA A 370 16.30 -9.29 10.60
N ARG A 371 16.71 -10.27 11.41
CA ARG A 371 17.84 -10.16 12.34
C ARG A 371 17.72 -8.91 13.21
N ILE A 372 16.53 -8.64 13.73
CA ILE A 372 16.26 -7.55 14.68
C ILE A 372 15.81 -8.22 15.98
N ALA A 373 16.57 -8.00 17.05
CA ALA A 373 16.16 -8.48 18.37
C ALA A 373 14.95 -7.66 18.82
N LEU A 374 13.93 -8.34 19.35
CA LEU A 374 12.79 -7.65 19.95
C LEU A 374 13.17 -7.17 21.34
N PRO A 375 12.89 -5.90 21.69
CA PRO A 375 13.12 -5.45 23.04
C PRO A 375 12.11 -6.05 24.01
N ILE A 376 12.52 -6.22 25.26
CA ILE A 376 11.63 -6.63 26.34
C ILE A 376 10.78 -5.43 26.74
N LEU A 377 9.46 -5.53 26.56
CA LEU A 377 8.55 -4.46 26.91
C LEU A 377 8.27 -4.42 28.42
N PRO A 378 8.08 -3.24 29.03
CA PRO A 378 7.73 -3.12 30.43
C PRO A 378 6.42 -3.82 30.76
N ARG A 379 6.23 -4.21 32.02
CA ARG A 379 5.01 -4.93 32.46
C ARG A 379 3.74 -4.16 32.07
N GLY A 380 2.79 -4.89 31.48
CA GLY A 380 1.49 -4.35 31.04
C GLY A 380 1.48 -3.87 29.58
N TRP A 381 2.65 -3.64 28.97
CA TRP A 381 2.76 -3.36 27.54
C TRP A 381 2.74 -4.65 26.73
N HIS A 382 2.06 -4.61 25.59
CA HIS A 382 2.02 -5.71 24.64
C HIS A 382 2.00 -5.19 23.20
N ILE A 383 2.45 -6.04 22.29
CA ILE A 383 2.53 -5.78 20.86
C ILE A 383 1.18 -6.10 20.24
N THR A 384 0.63 -5.17 19.46
CA THR A 384 -0.63 -5.36 18.73
C THR A 384 -0.42 -5.49 17.22
N GLU A 385 0.71 -5.04 16.68
CA GLU A 385 1.03 -5.13 15.26
C GLU A 385 2.55 -5.12 15.07
N VAL A 386 3.04 -5.83 14.05
CA VAL A 386 4.44 -5.82 13.60
C VAL A 386 4.45 -5.70 12.09
N GLN A 387 5.41 -4.96 11.53
CA GLN A 387 5.60 -4.75 10.10
C GLN A 387 7.10 -4.60 9.78
N LEU A 388 7.51 -5.05 8.59
CA LEU A 388 8.85 -4.81 8.06
C LEU A 388 8.86 -3.57 7.16
N PHE A 389 9.95 -2.81 7.24
CA PHE A 389 10.19 -1.63 6.43
C PHE A 389 11.61 -1.69 5.84
N PRO A 390 11.86 -1.07 4.69
CA PRO A 390 13.22 -0.85 4.23
C PRO A 390 13.88 0.29 5.04
N SER A 391 15.19 0.20 5.24
CA SER A 391 16.04 1.29 5.72
C SER A 391 17.33 1.38 4.90
N ASP A 392 18.10 2.44 5.15
CA ASP A 392 19.45 2.64 4.63
C ASP A 392 20.41 1.50 5.01
N SER A 393 20.17 0.90 6.17
CA SER A 393 20.99 -0.13 6.84
C SER A 393 20.49 -1.56 6.62
N GLY A 394 19.33 -1.74 5.99
CA GLY A 394 18.77 -3.08 5.72
C GLY A 394 17.26 -3.16 5.97
N PRO A 395 16.75 -4.34 6.33
CA PRO A 395 15.40 -4.44 6.89
C PRO A 395 15.32 -3.73 8.24
N SER A 396 14.23 -3.02 8.46
CA SER A 396 13.83 -2.43 9.74
C SER A 396 12.46 -2.98 10.16
N MET A 397 12.12 -2.83 11.43
CA MET A 397 10.88 -3.30 12.02
C MET A 397 10.11 -2.14 12.63
N GLN A 398 8.80 -2.10 12.39
CA GLN A 398 7.88 -1.24 13.12
C GLN A 398 6.87 -2.09 13.87
N MET A 399 6.61 -1.72 15.12
CA MET A 399 5.69 -2.39 16.01
C MET A 399 4.72 -1.36 16.59
N THR A 400 3.46 -1.74 16.74
CA THR A 400 2.50 -0.96 17.51
C THR A 400 2.38 -1.60 18.89
N ILE A 401 2.68 -0.84 19.94
CA ILE A 401 2.64 -1.29 21.34
C ILE A 401 1.58 -0.52 22.13
N THR A 402 0.95 -1.18 23.09
CA THR A 402 -0.06 -0.55 23.96
C THR A 402 -0.07 -1.19 25.35
N ASN A 403 -0.47 -0.41 26.34
CA ASN A 403 -0.80 -0.88 27.69
C ASN A 403 -2.32 -0.93 27.94
N GLY A 404 -3.14 -0.67 26.91
CA GLY A 404 -4.60 -0.63 26.99
C GLY A 404 -5.20 0.62 27.67
N ILE A 405 -4.38 1.47 28.28
CA ILE A 405 -4.78 2.69 29.00
C ILE A 405 -4.45 3.93 28.17
N SER A 406 -3.20 4.03 27.70
CA SER A 406 -2.74 5.10 26.83
C SER A 406 -3.05 4.81 25.36
N ARG A 407 -2.89 5.82 24.51
CA ARG A 407 -2.93 5.59 23.06
C ARG A 407 -1.78 4.66 22.66
N PRO A 408 -1.97 3.82 21.63
CA PRO A 408 -0.89 3.01 21.08
C PRO A 408 0.28 3.89 20.61
N ILE A 409 1.49 3.36 20.79
CA ILE A 409 2.77 3.98 20.44
C ILE A 409 3.42 3.11 19.35
N SER A 410 4.13 3.74 18.42
CA SER A 410 4.98 2.98 17.48
C SER A 410 6.38 2.82 18.05
N LEU A 411 6.90 1.61 17.99
CA LEU A 411 8.30 1.28 18.25
C LEU A 411 8.94 0.85 16.92
N PHE A 412 9.95 1.59 16.49
CA PHE A 412 10.76 1.28 15.32
C PHE A 412 12.12 0.75 15.77
N ALA A 413 12.65 -0.23 15.04
CA ALA A 413 13.94 -0.84 15.30
C ALA A 413 14.67 -1.15 13.99
N VAL A 414 15.98 -0.88 13.94
CA VAL A 414 16.84 -1.17 12.79
C VAL A 414 18.22 -1.60 13.28
N ARG A 415 18.90 -2.45 12.52
CA ARG A 415 20.31 -2.78 12.76
C ARG A 415 21.20 -1.79 12.02
N ASP A 416 21.57 -0.72 12.70
CA ASP A 416 22.50 0.29 12.23
C ASP A 416 23.31 0.84 13.40
N ASP A 417 24.60 1.05 13.19
CA ASP A 417 25.49 1.54 14.24
C ASP A 417 25.68 3.05 14.08
N HIS A 418 25.78 3.75 15.21
CA HIS A 418 26.04 5.19 15.27
C HIS A 418 24.97 6.08 14.60
N VAL A 419 23.72 5.63 14.52
CA VAL A 419 22.60 6.46 14.01
C VAL A 419 21.73 7.07 15.11
N ALA A 420 21.95 6.66 16.36
CA ALA A 420 21.25 7.17 17.53
C ALA A 420 22.21 7.33 18.73
N PRO A 421 21.88 8.18 19.72
CA PRO A 421 22.66 8.31 20.94
C PRO A 421 22.49 7.09 21.85
N VAL A 422 23.50 6.77 22.66
CA VAL A 422 23.45 5.64 23.62
C VAL A 422 22.38 5.85 24.69
N GLN A 423 22.22 7.10 25.16
CA GLN A 423 21.13 7.45 26.07
C GLN A 423 19.92 7.94 25.28
N PRO A 424 18.68 7.58 25.69
CA PRO A 424 17.46 8.11 25.09
C PRO A 424 17.51 9.63 24.93
N ALA A 425 17.26 10.07 23.70
CA ALA A 425 17.07 11.48 23.36
C ALA A 425 15.66 11.68 22.82
N VAL A 426 15.06 12.83 23.13
CA VAL A 426 13.69 13.15 22.71
C VAL A 426 13.66 14.43 21.89
N LEU A 427 12.94 14.38 20.77
CA LEU A 427 12.70 15.53 19.91
C LEU A 427 11.27 15.57 19.40
N THR A 428 10.90 16.72 18.85
CA THR A 428 9.62 16.92 18.16
C THR A 428 9.87 17.16 16.67
N ARG A 429 9.25 16.34 15.81
CA ARG A 429 9.37 16.42 14.35
C ARG A 429 8.00 16.27 13.69
N ALA A 430 7.64 17.17 12.78
CA ALA A 430 6.35 17.14 12.07
C ALA A 430 5.11 16.99 12.98
N GLY A 431 5.16 17.58 14.18
CA GLY A 431 4.08 17.50 15.18
C GLY A 431 3.97 16.16 15.90
N LYS A 432 5.00 15.31 15.82
CA LYS A 432 5.13 14.04 16.54
C LYS A 432 6.32 14.12 17.50
N THR A 433 6.21 13.47 18.65
CA THR A 433 7.34 13.27 19.57
C THR A 433 8.03 11.97 19.22
N VAL A 434 9.35 12.01 19.11
CA VAL A 434 10.22 10.87 18.83
C VAL A 434 11.23 10.75 19.98
N ALA A 435 11.24 9.61 20.65
CA ALA A 435 12.28 9.24 21.61
C ALA A 435 13.13 8.12 21.00
N TYR A 436 14.45 8.28 20.94
CA TYR A 436 15.29 7.35 20.18
C TYR A 436 16.65 7.14 20.86
N TRP A 437 17.20 5.94 20.69
CA TRP A 437 18.45 5.51 21.32
C TRP A 437 19.11 4.36 20.56
N GLN A 438 20.36 4.09 20.90
CA GLN A 438 21.19 3.00 20.41
C GLN A 438 21.48 2.01 21.53
N GLU A 439 21.29 0.72 21.27
CA GLU A 439 21.69 -0.38 22.15
C GLU A 439 22.47 -1.41 21.33
N GLY A 440 23.78 -1.51 21.57
CA GLY A 440 24.67 -2.31 20.72
C GLY A 440 24.60 -1.85 19.26
N ASP A 441 24.32 -2.79 18.35
CA ASP A 441 24.18 -2.50 16.91
C ASP A 441 22.72 -2.28 16.45
N LEU A 442 21.80 -2.08 17.40
CA LEU A 442 20.40 -1.79 17.13
C LEU A 442 20.06 -0.36 17.55
N ALA A 443 19.41 0.37 16.65
CA ALA A 443 18.82 1.67 16.91
C ALA A 443 17.30 1.53 17.05
N TYR A 444 16.73 2.22 18.04
CA TYR A 444 15.31 2.19 18.37
C TYR A 444 14.70 3.59 18.37
N ALA A 445 13.43 3.69 17.99
CA ALA A 445 12.67 4.92 18.09
C ALA A 445 11.21 4.67 18.51
N LEU A 446 10.77 5.32 19.57
CA LEU A 446 9.37 5.44 19.96
C LEU A 446 8.75 6.68 19.35
N ILE A 447 7.58 6.55 18.72
CA ILE A 447 6.87 7.65 18.07
C ILE A 447 5.46 7.78 18.66
N SER A 448 5.14 8.98 19.14
CA SER A 448 3.80 9.37 19.60
C SER A 448 3.26 10.58 18.86
N LYS A 449 1.93 10.59 18.65
CA LYS A 449 1.19 11.65 17.96
C LYS A 449 1.00 12.91 18.79
N LYS A 450 1.13 12.82 20.12
CA LYS A 450 1.00 13.97 21.03
C LYS A 450 2.37 14.41 21.48
N GLU A 451 2.50 15.71 21.74
CA GLU A 451 3.59 16.25 22.54
C GLU A 451 3.47 15.75 23.99
N LEU A 452 3.99 14.55 24.23
CA LEU A 452 4.18 13.98 25.57
C LEU A 452 5.65 13.56 25.75
N PRO A 453 6.62 14.51 25.68
CA PRO A 453 8.04 14.18 25.71
C PRO A 453 8.43 13.36 26.94
N ALA A 454 8.01 13.78 28.13
CA ALA A 454 8.40 13.13 29.39
C ALA A 454 7.78 11.73 29.62
N GLU A 455 6.71 11.37 28.91
CA GLU A 455 6.17 10.00 28.97
C GLU A 455 6.90 9.07 28.01
N LEU A 456 7.24 9.58 26.81
CA LEU A 456 7.99 8.83 25.81
C LEU A 456 9.45 8.60 26.24
N ASP A 457 10.04 9.60 26.90
CA ASP A 457 11.39 9.56 27.47
C ASP A 457 11.51 8.42 28.49
N ARG A 458 10.64 8.42 29.51
CA ARG A 458 10.59 7.38 30.53
C ARG A 458 10.35 5.98 29.96
N LEU A 459 9.48 5.87 28.95
CA LEU A 459 9.25 4.58 28.29
C LEU A 459 10.49 4.12 27.49
N ALA A 460 11.23 5.04 26.88
CA ALA A 460 12.47 4.74 26.19
C ALA A 460 13.55 4.28 27.17
N GLU A 461 13.71 4.97 28.31
CA GLU A 461 14.59 4.55 29.40
C GLU A 461 14.23 3.16 29.92
N ASP A 462 12.95 2.92 30.25
CA ASP A 462 12.47 1.62 30.72
C ASP A 462 12.75 0.49 29.70
N ILE A 463 12.60 0.76 28.40
CA ILE A 463 12.87 -0.25 27.37
C ILE A 463 14.37 -0.48 27.21
N ALA A 464 15.17 0.58 27.17
CA ALA A 464 16.63 0.50 27.05
C ALA A 464 17.23 -0.33 28.19
N ASP A 465 16.83 -0.05 29.43
CA ASP A 465 17.31 -0.75 30.62
C ASP A 465 16.93 -2.25 30.64
N ASN A 466 15.82 -2.62 30.00
CA ASN A 466 15.37 -4.02 29.90
C ASN A 466 16.05 -4.82 28.78
N VAL A 467 16.79 -4.19 27.86
CA VAL A 467 17.55 -4.91 26.81
C VAL A 467 18.94 -5.32 27.32
N SER A 468 19.51 -4.57 28.27
CA SER A 468 20.83 -4.83 28.86
C SER A 468 20.83 -5.88 30.00
N SER A 469 19.67 -6.44 30.36
CA SER A 469 19.46 -7.45 31.42
C SER A 469 19.12 -8.82 30.88
#